data_AF-A0A0M2U5M5-F1
#
_entry.id   AF-A0A0M2U5M5-F1
#
_cell.length_a   1.000
_cell.length_b   1.000
_cell.length_c   1.000
_cell.angle_alpha   90.00
_cell.angle_beta   90.00
_cell.angle_gamma   90.00
#
_symmetry.space_group_name_H-M   'P 1'
#
loop_
_entity.id
_entity.type
_entity.pdbx_description
1 polymer ?
#
loop_
_entity_poly.entity_id
_entity_poly.type
_entity_poly.pdbx_seq_one_letter_code
_entity_poly.pdbx_strand_id
1 'polypeptide(L)'
;MNVSVAVSWPGIISFLVLLALGLIGFGYYTRSRHPRSVWFWAVGMAVCLLLAYVITVLVVVPLLLRVSAGTDNLRPSLTGGRVSPGQAGQVREIPLEFTPEPVEVLPPGEPEKEWKEQRSIVLTSPTGEGQVTVRLHIDASVNDPFLQGEVWGLLDDGTASFDLGMVGNYGLQGVDVRPRDMNGDGRQELVITGGMGATYGERKIIGYDPGEKQWLRLLTMGTPWDGDLDGDGQEDVVATSGGSLPGYVWIYRWNKDHYEKADVAESTGNVYASIDRLEGTVWIETGKPNEPHYYQYRDGKLVEFSKPTAP
;
A
#
# COMPACT_ATOMS: atom_id res chain seq x y z
N MET A 1 -2.02 30.78 -0.05
CA MET A 1 -1.19 30.76 1.17
C MET A 1 0.02 29.89 0.87
N ASN A 2 1.23 30.44 0.92
CA ASN A 2 2.45 29.71 0.58
C ASN A 2 2.79 28.74 1.71
N VAL A 3 2.75 27.43 1.43
CA VAL A 3 3.20 26.39 2.37
C VAL A 3 4.72 26.33 2.29
N SER A 4 5.41 26.91 3.26
CA SER A 4 6.85 26.69 3.43
C SER A 4 7.05 25.33 4.09
N VAL A 5 7.47 24.32 3.31
CA VAL A 5 7.99 23.07 3.86
C VAL A 5 9.29 23.43 4.59
N ALA A 6 9.25 23.48 5.92
CA ALA A 6 10.44 23.62 6.73
C ALA A 6 11.20 22.29 6.69
N VAL A 7 11.91 22.07 5.57
CA VAL A 7 12.92 21.03 5.46
C VAL A 7 13.92 21.28 6.58
N SER A 8 14.08 20.31 7.48
CA SER A 8 15.10 20.36 8.54
C SER A 8 16.48 20.17 7.90
N TRP A 9 16.97 21.25 7.29
CA TRP A 9 18.28 21.35 6.65
C TRP A 9 19.43 20.82 7.52
N PRO A 10 19.46 21.04 8.86
CA PRO A 10 20.55 20.52 9.68
C PRO A 10 20.66 18.99 9.69
N GLY A 11 19.53 18.27 9.73
CA GLY A 11 19.53 16.80 9.78
C GLY A 11 19.97 16.16 8.48
N ILE A 12 19.50 16.70 7.35
CA ILE A 12 19.88 16.24 6.01
C ILE A 12 21.36 16.54 5.74
N ILE A 13 21.85 17.71 6.14
CA ILE A 13 23.28 18.06 5.99
C ILE A 13 24.15 17.11 6.84
N SER A 14 23.78 16.81 8.09
CA SER A 14 24.52 15.85 8.92
C SER A 14 24.53 14.44 8.32
N PHE A 15 23.40 13.97 7.78
CA PHE A 15 23.33 12.67 7.12
C PHE A 15 24.21 12.61 5.86
N LEU A 16 24.15 13.65 5.01
CA LEU A 16 24.94 13.73 3.78
C LEU A 16 26.45 13.83 4.07
N VAL A 17 26.85 14.53 5.13
CA VAL A 17 28.26 14.59 5.55
C VAL A 17 28.75 13.24 6.04
N LEU A 18 27.95 12.52 6.84
CA LEU A 18 28.30 11.17 7.31
C LEU A 18 28.38 10.16 6.16
N LEU A 19 27.45 10.23 5.21
CA LEU A 19 27.45 9.40 4.00
C LEU A 19 28.71 9.67 3.15
N ALA A 20 29.04 10.94 2.93
CA ALA A 20 30.22 11.34 2.17
C ALA A 20 31.52 10.87 2.83
N LEU A 21 31.65 11.01 4.15
CA LEU A 21 32.82 10.51 4.90
C LEU A 21 32.92 8.98 4.84
N GLY A 22 31.79 8.25 4.91
CA GLY A 22 31.75 6.80 4.74
C GLY A 22 32.21 6.35 3.36
N LEU A 23 31.75 7.04 2.30
CA LEU A 23 32.14 6.75 0.91
C LEU A 23 33.61 7.10 0.64
N ILE A 24 34.13 8.20 1.20
CA ILE A 24 35.55 8.56 1.11
C ILE A 24 36.43 7.52 1.83
N GLY A 25 36.01 7.07 3.01
CA GLY A 25 36.68 6.00 3.74
C GLY A 25 36.70 4.68 2.96
N PHE A 26 35.59 4.33 2.32
CA PHE A 26 35.47 3.14 1.47
C PHE A 26 36.36 3.23 0.22
N GLY A 27 36.38 4.39 -0.45
CA GLY A 27 37.24 4.63 -1.62
C GLY A 27 38.74 4.63 -1.29
N TYR A 28 39.11 5.09 -0.09
CA TYR A 28 40.50 5.00 0.38
C TYR A 28 40.91 3.55 0.70
N TYR A 29 39.98 2.75 1.25
CA TYR A 29 40.22 1.34 1.57
C TYR A 29 40.47 0.49 0.32
N THR A 30 39.61 0.58 -0.69
CA THR A 30 39.73 -0.18 -1.95
C THR A 30 40.99 0.17 -2.74
N ARG A 31 41.57 1.34 -2.50
CA ARG A 31 42.78 1.83 -3.19
C ARG A 31 44.08 1.55 -2.43
N SER A 32 44.03 1.13 -1.17
CA SER A 32 45.23 0.90 -0.35
C SER A 32 45.81 -0.50 -0.54
N ARG A 33 47.08 -0.60 -0.94
CA ARG A 33 47.78 -1.88 -1.25
C ARG A 33 48.39 -2.60 -0.05
N HIS A 34 48.06 -2.22 1.19
CA HIS A 34 48.61 -2.85 2.39
C HIS A 34 47.51 -3.60 3.17
N PRO A 35 47.77 -4.84 3.62
CA PRO A 35 46.82 -5.60 4.42
C PRO A 35 46.73 -4.96 5.81
N ARG A 36 45.76 -4.06 5.99
CA ARG A 36 45.45 -3.49 7.30
C ARG A 36 44.45 -4.37 8.02
N SER A 37 44.68 -4.56 9.32
CA SER A 37 43.87 -5.40 10.21
C SER A 37 42.40 -4.98 10.18
N VAL A 38 41.51 -5.94 9.91
CA VAL A 38 40.04 -5.78 9.92
C VAL A 38 39.54 -5.11 11.20
N TRP A 39 40.26 -5.31 12.31
CA TRP A 39 39.98 -4.67 13.61
C TRP A 39 40.04 -3.15 13.58
N PHE A 40 40.95 -2.56 12.80
CA PHE A 40 41.05 -1.10 12.71
C PHE A 40 39.80 -0.50 12.06
N TRP A 41 39.20 -1.19 11.09
CA TRP A 41 37.97 -0.76 10.42
C TRP A 41 36.73 -0.97 11.29
N ALA A 42 36.64 -2.11 11.97
CA ALA A 42 35.56 -2.38 12.91
C ALA A 42 35.52 -1.34 14.04
N VAL A 43 36.69 -0.97 14.59
CA VAL A 43 36.80 0.10 15.59
C VAL A 43 36.42 1.46 15.00
N GLY A 44 36.85 1.77 13.78
CA GLY A 44 36.46 3.02 13.10
C GLY A 44 34.95 3.15 12.88
N MET A 45 34.30 2.09 12.40
CA MET A 45 32.84 2.04 12.22
C MET A 45 32.09 2.16 13.55
N ALA A 46 32.57 1.46 14.59
CA ALA A 46 31.97 1.56 15.92
C ALA A 46 32.05 2.99 16.48
N VAL A 47 33.20 3.67 16.30
CA VAL A 47 33.37 5.07 16.73
C VAL A 47 32.45 6.02 15.94
N CYS A 48 32.31 5.83 14.62
CA CYS A 48 31.39 6.62 13.79
C CYS A 48 29.93 6.44 14.21
N LEU A 49 29.49 5.20 14.45
CA LEU A 49 28.13 4.91 14.92
C LEU A 49 27.86 5.51 16.30
N LEU A 50 28.85 5.43 17.21
CA LEU A 50 28.74 5.99 18.55
C LEU A 50 28.65 7.52 18.52
N LEU A 51 29.44 8.18 17.67
CA LEU A 51 29.36 9.63 17.45
C LEU A 51 28.02 10.06 16.84
N ALA A 52 27.52 9.33 15.84
CA ALA A 52 26.22 9.60 15.23
C ALA A 52 25.07 9.46 16.25
N TYR A 53 25.13 8.43 17.10
CA TYR A 53 24.17 8.23 18.19
C TYR A 53 24.21 9.38 19.21
N VAL A 54 25.41 9.77 19.65
CA VAL A 54 25.58 10.88 20.61
C VAL A 54 25.07 12.21 20.04
N ILE A 55 25.34 12.51 18.77
CA ILE A 55 24.82 13.71 18.10
C ILE A 55 23.29 13.67 18.04
N THR A 56 22.71 12.53 17.68
CA THR A 56 21.25 12.37 17.60
C THR A 56 20.60 12.58 18.96
N VAL A 57 21.13 11.95 20.01
CA VAL A 57 20.55 12.02 21.37
C VAL A 57 20.77 13.38 22.03
N LEU A 58 21.93 14.03 21.84
CA LEU A 58 22.25 15.28 22.55
C LEU A 58 21.86 16.54 21.78
N VAL A 59 21.73 16.49 20.46
CA VAL A 59 21.40 17.67 19.65
C VAL A 59 19.97 17.61 19.14
N VAL A 60 19.52 16.47 18.61
CA VAL A 60 18.21 16.37 17.95
C VAL A 60 17.08 16.21 18.96
N VAL A 61 17.23 15.33 19.96
CA VAL A 61 16.18 15.08 20.96
C VAL A 61 15.84 16.33 21.79
N PRO A 62 16.79 17.12 22.32
CA PRO A 62 16.46 18.33 23.08
C PRO A 62 15.86 19.44 22.21
N LEU A 63 16.21 19.48 20.91
CA LEU A 63 15.64 20.42 19.95
C LEU A 63 14.15 20.08 19.67
N LEU A 64 13.82 18.79 19.54
CA LEU A 64 12.44 18.32 19.38
C LEU A 64 11.61 18.55 20.65
N LEU A 65 12.20 18.35 21.84
CA LEU A 65 11.52 18.62 23.12
C LEU A 65 11.29 20.13 23.36
N ARG A 66 12.17 21.02 22.88
CA ARG A 66 11.96 22.48 22.96
C ARG A 66 10.88 23.00 22.01
N VAL A 67 10.67 22.33 20.87
CA VAL A 67 9.55 22.67 19.96
C VAL A 67 8.20 22.25 20.56
N SER A 68 8.17 21.18 21.36
CA SER A 68 6.96 20.71 22.06
C SER A 68 6.55 21.58 23.26
N ALA A 69 7.50 22.19 23.99
CA ALA A 69 7.22 22.96 25.20
C ALA A 69 6.68 24.40 24.97
N GLY A 70 6.41 24.79 23.71
CA GLY A 70 5.98 26.15 23.33
C GLY A 70 4.47 26.39 23.27
N THR A 71 3.62 25.40 23.61
CA THR A 71 2.16 25.50 23.41
C THR A 71 1.34 25.08 24.64
N ASP A 72 1.83 25.34 25.85
CA ASP A 72 0.98 25.30 27.05
C ASP A 72 0.50 26.71 27.39
N ASN A 73 -0.66 27.08 26.84
CA ASN A 73 -1.62 27.98 27.48
C ASN A 73 -2.88 28.01 26.62
N LEU A 74 -3.91 27.26 27.05
CA LEU A 74 -5.33 27.64 27.04
C LEU A 74 -6.16 26.42 27.51
N ARG A 75 -6.45 26.37 28.82
CA ARG A 75 -7.58 25.59 29.36
C ARG A 75 -8.87 26.37 29.07
N PRO A 76 -9.95 25.68 28.67
CA PRO A 76 -11.28 26.03 29.13
C PRO A 76 -11.84 24.97 30.07
N SER A 77 -12.69 25.47 30.96
CA SER A 77 -13.34 24.80 32.07
C SER A 77 -14.25 23.65 31.67
N LEU A 78 -14.15 22.56 32.43
CA LEU A 78 -15.20 21.55 32.57
C LEU A 78 -16.46 22.21 33.17
N THR A 79 -17.52 22.34 32.38
CA THR A 79 -18.89 22.35 32.90
C THR A 79 -19.72 21.35 32.10
N GLY A 80 -20.34 20.43 32.84
CA GLY A 80 -21.05 19.29 32.31
C GLY A 80 -22.32 19.67 31.54
N GLY A 81 -22.48 19.03 30.39
CA GLY A 81 -23.75 18.84 29.72
C GLY A 81 -23.85 17.36 29.35
N ARG A 82 -24.89 16.69 29.86
CA ARG A 82 -25.23 15.31 29.53
C ARG A 82 -25.68 15.30 28.05
N VAL A 83 -24.84 14.83 27.14
CA VAL A 83 -25.21 14.64 25.73
C VAL A 83 -25.75 13.23 25.57
N SER A 84 -26.93 13.11 24.98
CA SER A 84 -27.57 11.83 24.66
C SER A 84 -26.84 11.14 23.50
N PRO A 85 -26.80 9.80 23.45
CA PRO A 85 -26.10 9.06 22.40
C PRO A 85 -26.93 9.12 21.10
N GLY A 86 -26.36 9.70 20.05
CA GLY A 86 -26.98 9.73 18.72
C GLY A 86 -26.85 11.07 18.04
N GLN A 87 -25.62 11.41 17.63
CA GLN A 87 -25.22 12.36 16.57
C GLN A 87 -23.81 12.89 16.92
N ALA A 88 -22.77 12.13 16.57
CA ALA A 88 -21.43 12.69 16.51
C ALA A 88 -21.44 13.77 15.41
N GLY A 89 -21.23 15.03 15.79
CA GLY A 89 -21.33 16.16 14.88
C GLY A 89 -20.29 16.06 13.76
N GLN A 90 -20.77 16.09 12.52
CA GLN A 90 -19.93 16.27 11.34
C GLN A 90 -19.12 17.57 11.48
N VAL A 91 -17.80 17.46 11.37
CA VAL A 91 -16.89 18.59 11.60
C VAL A 91 -16.44 19.24 10.29
N ARG A 92 -16.14 18.43 9.27
CA ARG A 92 -15.55 18.88 8.01
C ARG A 92 -15.76 17.87 6.90
N GLU A 93 -15.89 18.33 5.66
CA GLU A 93 -15.79 17.50 4.46
C GLU A 93 -14.49 17.80 3.72
N ILE A 94 -13.83 16.75 3.22
CA ILE A 94 -12.60 16.83 2.44
C ILE A 94 -12.83 16.03 1.14
N PRO A 95 -12.88 16.69 -0.03
CA PRO A 95 -12.92 15.96 -1.30
C PRO A 95 -11.60 15.22 -1.50
N LEU A 96 -11.68 13.99 -1.98
CA LEU A 96 -10.49 13.22 -2.34
C LEU A 96 -10.00 13.63 -3.73
N GLU A 97 -8.69 13.76 -3.86
CA GLU A 97 -8.04 13.96 -5.15
C GLU A 97 -7.71 12.58 -5.76
N PHE A 98 -8.30 12.32 -6.93
CA PHE A 98 -8.15 11.05 -7.63
C PHE A 98 -7.20 11.20 -8.82
N THR A 99 -6.22 10.32 -8.91
CA THR A 99 -5.24 10.26 -10.00
C THR A 99 -5.44 8.99 -10.83
N PRO A 100 -5.46 9.07 -12.17
CA PRO A 100 -5.57 7.91 -13.05
C PRO A 100 -4.49 6.85 -12.79
N GLU A 101 -4.89 5.59 -12.70
CA GLU A 101 -4.00 4.43 -12.71
C GLU A 101 -3.84 3.90 -14.16
N PRO A 102 -2.66 3.38 -14.51
CA PRO A 102 -2.40 2.90 -15.86
C PRO A 102 -3.19 1.62 -16.15
N VAL A 103 -3.76 1.56 -17.36
CA VAL A 103 -4.30 0.33 -17.94
C VAL A 103 -3.26 -0.25 -18.90
N GLU A 104 -2.98 -1.54 -18.76
CA GLU A 104 -1.95 -2.22 -19.55
C GLU A 104 -2.58 -3.32 -20.41
N VAL A 105 -2.16 -3.42 -21.67
CA VAL A 105 -2.48 -4.58 -22.50
C VAL A 105 -1.68 -5.77 -21.99
N LEU A 106 -2.34 -6.92 -21.79
CA LEU A 106 -1.63 -8.13 -21.38
C LEU A 106 -0.70 -8.60 -22.51
N PRO A 107 0.59 -8.82 -22.22
CA PRO A 107 1.49 -9.36 -23.22
C PRO A 107 1.15 -10.84 -23.48
N PRO A 108 1.52 -11.37 -24.66
CA PRO A 108 1.48 -12.80 -24.92
C PRO A 108 2.28 -13.56 -23.86
N GLY A 109 1.76 -14.71 -23.42
CA GLY A 109 2.37 -15.51 -22.36
C GLY A 109 2.59 -16.95 -22.80
N GLU A 110 3.80 -17.45 -22.57
CA GLU A 110 4.14 -18.86 -22.69
C GLU A 110 4.77 -19.32 -21.38
N PRO A 111 4.51 -20.56 -20.92
CA PRO A 111 5.12 -21.06 -19.70
C PRO A 111 6.63 -21.22 -19.91
N GLU A 112 7.42 -20.78 -18.93
CA GLU A 112 8.86 -21.07 -18.93
C GLU A 112 9.11 -22.58 -18.78
N LYS A 113 10.29 -23.06 -19.22
CA LYS A 113 10.58 -24.50 -19.28
C LYS A 113 10.60 -25.14 -17.88
N GLU A 114 10.93 -24.35 -16.88
CA GLU A 114 11.08 -24.72 -15.49
C GLU A 114 9.74 -24.69 -14.73
N TRP A 115 8.75 -23.99 -15.29
CA TRP A 115 7.42 -23.85 -14.72
C TRP A 115 6.62 -25.14 -14.89
N LYS A 116 6.02 -25.59 -13.79
CA LYS A 116 5.11 -26.74 -13.81
C LYS A 116 3.70 -26.23 -13.60
N GLU A 117 2.81 -26.49 -14.55
CA GLU A 117 1.37 -26.26 -14.35
C GLU A 117 0.91 -27.11 -13.17
N GLN A 118 0.19 -26.51 -12.23
CA GLN A 118 -0.30 -27.18 -11.03
C GLN A 118 -1.80 -27.05 -10.85
N ARG A 119 -2.40 -25.93 -11.29
CA ARG A 119 -3.83 -25.68 -11.14
C ARG A 119 -4.34 -24.91 -12.35
N SER A 120 -5.45 -25.38 -12.91
CA SER A 120 -6.17 -24.69 -13.99
C SER A 120 -7.58 -24.38 -13.54
N ILE A 121 -8.02 -23.14 -13.74
CA ILE A 121 -9.29 -22.61 -13.25
C ILE A 121 -10.07 -22.13 -14.47
N VAL A 122 -11.15 -22.86 -14.79
CA VAL A 122 -12.02 -22.54 -15.92
C VAL A 122 -13.14 -21.63 -15.43
N LEU A 123 -13.29 -20.49 -16.09
CA LEU A 123 -14.23 -19.42 -15.73
C LEU A 123 -15.06 -19.04 -16.94
N THR A 124 -16.24 -18.44 -16.69
CA THR A 124 -16.99 -17.79 -17.76
C THR A 124 -16.18 -16.59 -18.24
N SER A 125 -16.09 -16.40 -19.54
CA SER A 125 -15.40 -15.25 -20.10
C SER A 125 -16.02 -13.93 -19.59
N PRO A 126 -15.23 -12.89 -19.31
CA PRO A 126 -15.71 -11.51 -19.13
C PRO A 126 -16.57 -10.99 -20.28
N THR A 127 -16.41 -11.54 -21.49
CA THR A 127 -17.29 -11.23 -22.63
C THR A 127 -18.71 -11.77 -22.46
N GLY A 128 -18.97 -12.65 -21.49
CA GLY A 128 -20.21 -13.42 -21.34
C GLY A 128 -20.34 -14.59 -22.32
N GLU A 129 -19.42 -14.73 -23.27
CA GLU A 129 -19.42 -15.77 -24.30
C GLU A 129 -18.24 -16.72 -24.11
N GLY A 130 -18.53 -18.01 -23.95
CA GLY A 130 -17.50 -19.04 -23.83
C GLY A 130 -16.82 -19.09 -22.46
N GLN A 131 -15.67 -19.74 -22.42
CA GLN A 131 -14.90 -19.97 -21.20
C GLN A 131 -13.46 -19.53 -21.41
N VAL A 132 -12.85 -19.06 -20.33
CA VAL A 132 -11.42 -18.74 -20.26
C VAL A 132 -10.79 -19.59 -19.17
N THR A 133 -9.50 -19.91 -19.31
CA THR A 133 -8.77 -20.71 -18.34
C THR A 133 -7.62 -19.91 -17.76
N VAL A 134 -7.61 -19.72 -16.44
CA VAL A 134 -6.44 -19.23 -15.72
C VAL A 134 -5.60 -20.43 -15.29
N ARG A 135 -4.39 -20.54 -15.85
CA ARG A 135 -3.42 -21.60 -15.58
C ARG A 135 -2.37 -21.08 -14.61
N LEU A 136 -2.25 -21.73 -13.46
CA LEU A 136 -1.29 -21.40 -12.42
C LEU A 136 -0.14 -22.40 -12.45
N HIS A 137 1.06 -21.84 -12.58
CA HIS A 137 2.30 -22.57 -12.62
C HIS A 137 3.13 -22.26 -11.38
N ILE A 138 3.84 -23.26 -10.87
CA ILE A 138 4.86 -23.04 -9.84
C ILE A 138 6.22 -23.13 -10.51
N ASP A 139 7.09 -22.15 -10.26
CA ASP A 139 8.50 -22.28 -10.61
C ASP A 139 9.15 -23.33 -9.69
N ALA A 140 9.46 -24.49 -10.26
CA ALA A 140 10.06 -25.61 -9.55
C ALA A 140 11.56 -25.41 -9.26
N SER A 141 12.16 -24.31 -9.74
CA SER A 141 13.55 -23.94 -9.44
C SER A 141 13.73 -23.41 -8.01
N VAL A 142 12.66 -22.87 -7.42
CA VAL A 142 12.64 -22.35 -6.05
C VAL A 142 12.44 -23.52 -5.07
N ASN A 143 13.55 -24.00 -4.50
CA ASN A 143 13.54 -25.08 -3.52
C ASN A 143 13.64 -24.52 -2.09
N ASP A 144 12.60 -23.80 -1.65
CA ASP A 144 12.48 -23.27 -0.29
C ASP A 144 11.40 -24.08 0.48
N PRO A 145 11.73 -24.69 1.64
CA PRO A 145 10.75 -25.46 2.41
C PRO A 145 9.65 -24.61 3.08
N PHE A 146 9.81 -23.28 3.15
CA PHE A 146 8.87 -22.33 3.73
C PHE A 146 8.07 -21.56 2.67
N LEU A 147 8.66 -21.31 1.50
CA LEU A 147 7.96 -20.75 0.34
C LEU A 147 7.60 -21.90 -0.59
N GLN A 148 6.32 -22.25 -0.69
CA GLN A 148 5.83 -23.32 -1.59
C GLN A 148 5.99 -22.97 -3.10
N GLY A 149 6.88 -22.04 -3.44
CA GLY A 149 7.22 -21.56 -4.76
C GLY A 149 6.49 -20.28 -5.17
N GLU A 150 7.12 -19.52 -6.06
CA GLU A 150 6.46 -18.45 -6.80
C GLU A 150 5.39 -19.04 -7.73
N VAL A 151 4.21 -18.43 -7.73
CA VAL A 151 3.09 -18.81 -8.56
C VAL A 151 2.97 -17.82 -9.71
N TRP A 152 3.05 -18.32 -10.92
CA TRP A 152 2.93 -17.55 -12.16
C TRP A 152 1.62 -17.88 -12.87
N GLY A 153 0.91 -16.85 -13.31
CA GLY A 153 -0.40 -16.98 -13.95
C GLY A 153 -0.33 -16.79 -15.46
N LEU A 154 -1.00 -17.66 -16.21
CA LEU A 154 -1.30 -17.46 -17.63
C LEU A 154 -2.82 -17.47 -17.82
N LEU A 155 -3.32 -16.57 -18.67
CA LEU A 155 -4.70 -16.57 -19.14
C LEU A 155 -4.75 -17.17 -20.53
N ASP A 156 -5.56 -18.19 -20.71
CA ASP A 156 -5.83 -18.85 -22.00
C ASP A 156 -7.30 -18.59 -22.36
N ASP A 157 -7.53 -17.89 -23.49
CA ASP A 157 -8.88 -17.58 -23.98
C ASP A 157 -9.39 -18.54 -25.06
N GLY A 158 -8.67 -19.63 -25.30
CA GLY A 158 -8.94 -20.61 -26.35
C GLY A 158 -8.35 -20.24 -27.72
N THR A 159 -7.89 -19.00 -27.90
CA THR A 159 -7.22 -18.55 -29.13
C THR A 159 -5.75 -18.22 -28.90
N ALA A 160 -5.42 -17.64 -27.74
CA ALA A 160 -4.08 -17.27 -27.35
C ALA A 160 -3.90 -17.37 -25.83
N SER A 161 -2.63 -17.34 -25.42
CA SER A 161 -2.22 -17.29 -24.01
C SER A 161 -1.58 -15.94 -23.70
N PHE A 162 -1.88 -15.40 -22.51
CA PHE A 162 -1.45 -14.08 -22.05
C PHE A 162 -0.81 -14.18 -20.66
N ASP A 163 0.22 -13.38 -20.43
CA ASP A 163 0.96 -13.38 -19.18
C ASP A 163 0.27 -12.51 -18.13
N LEU A 164 -0.11 -13.13 -17.00
CA LEU A 164 -0.66 -12.44 -15.84
C LEU A 164 0.44 -12.02 -14.85
N GLY A 165 1.68 -12.46 -15.08
CA GLY A 165 2.84 -12.31 -14.21
C GLY A 165 2.79 -13.21 -12.98
N MET A 166 3.64 -12.91 -12.01
CA MET A 166 3.54 -13.52 -10.69
C MET A 166 2.20 -13.14 -10.04
N VAL A 167 1.52 -14.12 -9.47
CA VAL A 167 0.21 -13.97 -8.80
C VAL A 167 0.24 -14.49 -7.36
N GLY A 168 1.39 -15.00 -6.89
CA GLY A 168 1.60 -15.36 -5.49
C GLY A 168 3.04 -15.79 -5.25
N ASN A 169 3.48 -15.71 -3.99
CA ASN A 169 4.86 -16.01 -3.57
C ASN A 169 4.94 -17.14 -2.52
N TYR A 170 3.80 -17.66 -2.08
CA TYR A 170 3.70 -18.67 -1.02
C TYR A 170 2.98 -19.94 -1.51
N GLY A 171 3.14 -20.28 -2.78
CA GLY A 171 2.43 -21.37 -3.45
C GLY A 171 0.93 -21.10 -3.64
N LEU A 172 0.24 -22.13 -4.13
CA LEU A 172 -1.12 -22.01 -4.67
C LEU A 172 -2.21 -21.77 -3.62
N GLN A 173 -1.97 -22.13 -2.36
CA GLN A 173 -2.99 -22.03 -1.31
C GLN A 173 -3.38 -20.58 -1.04
N GLY A 174 -2.45 -19.64 -1.25
CA GLY A 174 -2.69 -18.22 -1.07
C GLY A 174 -3.24 -17.51 -2.30
N VAL A 175 -3.49 -18.21 -3.42
CA VAL A 175 -3.96 -17.61 -4.68
C VAL A 175 -5.44 -17.91 -4.90
N ASP A 176 -6.24 -16.85 -4.97
CA ASP A 176 -7.66 -16.88 -5.32
C ASP A 176 -7.88 -16.25 -6.69
N VAL A 177 -8.75 -16.87 -7.49
CA VAL A 177 -9.15 -16.37 -8.81
C VAL A 177 -10.66 -16.50 -8.91
N ARG A 178 -11.34 -15.37 -9.08
CA ARG A 178 -12.80 -15.31 -9.11
C ARG A 178 -13.29 -14.31 -10.15
N PRO A 179 -14.41 -14.60 -10.83
CA PRO A 179 -15.05 -13.64 -11.71
C PRO A 179 -15.93 -12.68 -10.87
N ARG A 180 -15.82 -11.37 -11.11
CA ARG A 180 -16.58 -10.34 -10.40
C ARG A 180 -16.68 -9.06 -11.21
N ASP A 181 -17.87 -8.46 -11.26
CA ASP A 181 -18.04 -7.11 -11.80
C ASP A 181 -17.45 -6.10 -10.81
N MET A 182 -16.31 -5.51 -11.17
CA MET A 182 -15.54 -4.58 -10.34
C MET A 182 -15.67 -3.13 -10.83
N ASN A 183 -16.06 -2.93 -12.08
CA ASN A 183 -16.19 -1.61 -12.69
C ASN A 183 -17.66 -1.13 -12.84
N GLY A 184 -18.63 -1.98 -12.52
CA GLY A 184 -20.06 -1.70 -12.55
C GLY A 184 -20.68 -1.71 -13.95
N ASP A 185 -20.02 -2.30 -14.95
CA ASP A 185 -20.49 -2.31 -16.34
C ASP A 185 -21.43 -3.49 -16.66
N GLY A 186 -21.68 -4.38 -15.68
CA GLY A 186 -22.53 -5.56 -15.81
C GLY A 186 -21.81 -6.79 -16.35
N ARG A 187 -20.51 -6.70 -16.68
CA ARG A 187 -19.65 -7.82 -17.05
C ARG A 187 -18.70 -8.16 -15.91
N GLN A 188 -18.21 -9.39 -15.88
CA GLN A 188 -17.34 -9.85 -14.82
C GLN A 188 -15.89 -9.73 -15.24
N GLU A 189 -15.07 -9.01 -14.47
CA GLU A 189 -13.61 -9.08 -14.57
C GLU A 189 -13.07 -10.36 -13.92
N LEU A 190 -11.86 -10.77 -14.30
CA LEU A 190 -11.10 -11.76 -13.55
C LEU A 190 -10.35 -11.05 -12.43
N VAL A 191 -10.69 -11.39 -11.19
CA VAL A 191 -10.03 -10.87 -9.99
C VAL A 191 -9.10 -11.94 -9.45
N ILE A 192 -7.80 -11.65 -9.46
CA ILE A 192 -6.75 -12.54 -8.96
C ILE A 192 -6.16 -11.90 -7.72
N THR A 193 -6.23 -12.59 -6.58
CA THR A 193 -5.62 -12.12 -5.33
C THR A 193 -4.61 -13.14 -4.82
N GLY A 194 -3.44 -12.67 -4.40
CA GLY A 194 -2.41 -13.54 -3.86
C GLY A 194 -1.48 -12.88 -2.85
N GLY A 195 -0.90 -13.69 -1.97
CA GLY A 195 0.13 -13.24 -1.04
C GLY A 195 1.47 -13.07 -1.74
N MET A 196 2.05 -11.87 -1.68
CA MET A 196 3.33 -11.51 -2.31
C MET A 196 4.44 -11.29 -1.26
N GLY A 197 4.06 -11.06 -0.01
CA GLY A 197 4.94 -10.98 1.15
C GLY A 197 4.17 -11.25 2.44
N ALA A 198 4.87 -11.39 3.57
CA ALA A 198 4.26 -11.72 4.87
C ALA A 198 3.17 -10.71 5.30
N THR A 199 3.26 -9.48 4.79
CA THR A 199 2.34 -8.38 5.10
C THR A 199 1.83 -7.67 3.84
N TYR A 200 2.04 -8.28 2.67
CA TYR A 200 1.67 -7.69 1.38
C TYR A 200 0.89 -8.72 0.56
N GLY A 201 -0.40 -8.43 0.35
CA GLY A 201 -1.20 -9.08 -0.67
C GLY A 201 -1.13 -8.26 -1.96
N GLU A 202 -1.51 -8.86 -3.08
CA GLU A 202 -1.71 -8.16 -4.33
C GLU A 202 -3.02 -8.62 -4.95
N ARG A 203 -3.76 -7.67 -5.52
CA ARG A 203 -4.93 -7.95 -6.35
C ARG A 203 -4.71 -7.40 -7.74
N LYS A 204 -4.95 -8.24 -8.75
CA LYS A 204 -5.02 -7.85 -10.16
C LYS A 204 -6.45 -7.96 -10.64
N ILE A 205 -6.92 -6.95 -11.37
CA ILE A 205 -8.22 -6.91 -12.01
C ILE A 205 -7.98 -6.94 -13.52
N ILE A 206 -8.45 -8.00 -14.17
CA ILE A 206 -8.24 -8.24 -15.60
C ILE A 206 -9.58 -8.16 -16.32
N GLY A 207 -9.66 -7.29 -17.31
CA GLY A 207 -10.83 -7.10 -18.18
C GLY A 207 -10.53 -7.46 -19.63
N TYR A 208 -11.59 -7.48 -20.44
CA TYR A 208 -11.48 -7.66 -21.88
C TYR A 208 -12.08 -6.44 -22.59
N ASP A 209 -11.33 -5.85 -23.51
CA ASP A 209 -11.81 -4.79 -24.39
C ASP A 209 -12.37 -5.41 -25.68
N PRO A 210 -13.70 -5.41 -25.89
CA PRO A 210 -14.29 -5.97 -27.10
C PRO A 210 -14.08 -5.10 -28.36
N GLY A 211 -13.79 -3.80 -28.20
CA GLY A 211 -13.55 -2.90 -29.33
C GLY A 211 -12.22 -3.21 -30.00
N GLU A 212 -11.17 -3.33 -29.19
CA GLU A 212 -9.80 -3.64 -29.64
C GLU A 212 -9.47 -5.14 -29.61
N LYS A 213 -10.37 -5.97 -29.07
CA LYS A 213 -10.25 -7.43 -28.94
C LYS A 213 -9.00 -7.86 -28.17
N GLN A 214 -8.74 -7.21 -27.04
CA GLN A 214 -7.53 -7.42 -26.26
C GLN A 214 -7.84 -7.57 -24.76
N TRP A 215 -6.98 -8.32 -24.08
CA TRP A 215 -7.03 -8.45 -22.64
C TRP A 215 -6.26 -7.31 -21.98
N LEU A 216 -6.84 -6.76 -20.92
CA LEU A 216 -6.32 -5.61 -20.21
C LEU A 216 -6.12 -5.94 -18.74
N ARG A 217 -4.97 -5.55 -18.18
CA ARG A 217 -4.81 -5.36 -16.75
C ARG A 217 -5.32 -3.97 -16.42
N LEU A 218 -6.52 -3.93 -15.84
CA LEU A 218 -7.21 -2.68 -15.49
C LEU A 218 -6.62 -2.07 -14.22
N LEU A 219 -6.16 -2.91 -13.29
CA LEU A 219 -5.56 -2.46 -12.03
C LEU A 219 -4.68 -3.55 -11.40
N THR A 220 -3.55 -3.13 -10.82
CA THR A 220 -2.81 -3.88 -9.82
C THR A 220 -2.77 -3.05 -8.54
N MET A 221 -3.22 -3.61 -7.42
CA MET A 221 -3.21 -2.94 -6.13
C MET A 221 -2.56 -3.79 -5.04
N GLY A 222 -2.02 -3.10 -4.04
CA GLY A 222 -1.52 -3.72 -2.82
C GLY A 222 -2.65 -4.10 -1.86
N THR A 223 -2.42 -5.13 -1.06
CA THR A 223 -3.20 -5.61 0.10
C THR A 223 -4.66 -5.14 0.08
N PRO A 224 -5.53 -5.85 -0.66
CA PRO A 224 -6.91 -5.43 -0.82
C PRO A 224 -7.67 -5.50 0.51
N TRP A 225 -8.56 -4.55 0.72
CA TRP A 225 -9.57 -4.58 1.76
C TRP A 225 -10.93 -4.86 1.13
N ASP A 226 -11.63 -5.88 1.63
CA ASP A 226 -12.95 -6.26 1.14
C ASP A 226 -14.02 -5.67 2.07
N GLY A 227 -14.87 -4.81 1.52
CA GLY A 227 -15.98 -4.22 2.24
C GLY A 227 -16.64 -3.06 1.52
N ASP A 228 -17.84 -2.75 1.98
CA ASP A 228 -18.57 -1.53 1.64
C ASP A 228 -18.08 -0.40 2.55
N LEU A 229 -17.29 0.51 1.99
CA LEU A 229 -16.63 1.62 2.67
C LEU A 229 -17.55 2.85 2.74
N ASP A 230 -18.37 3.10 1.71
CA ASP A 230 -19.25 4.26 1.64
C ASP A 230 -20.72 4.02 2.06
N GLY A 231 -21.11 2.76 2.25
CA GLY A 231 -22.41 2.31 2.73
C GLY A 231 -23.47 2.18 1.64
N ASP A 232 -23.09 2.11 0.35
CA ASP A 232 -24.03 1.99 -0.76
C ASP A 232 -24.54 0.55 -1.00
N GLY A 233 -24.00 -0.43 -0.28
CA GLY A 233 -24.32 -1.85 -0.38
C GLY A 233 -23.46 -2.62 -1.39
N GLN A 234 -22.49 -1.98 -2.03
CA GLN A 234 -21.50 -2.58 -2.93
C GLN A 234 -20.13 -2.58 -2.24
N GLU A 235 -19.24 -3.49 -2.63
CA GLU A 235 -17.87 -3.42 -2.09
C GLU A 235 -17.07 -2.39 -2.86
N ASP A 236 -16.34 -1.57 -2.12
CA ASP A 236 -15.40 -0.61 -2.67
C ASP A 236 -14.06 -1.28 -3.02
N VAL A 237 -13.37 -0.65 -3.99
CA VAL A 237 -12.02 -1.08 -4.38
C VAL A 237 -11.01 -0.34 -3.53
N VAL A 238 -10.44 -1.01 -2.53
CA VAL A 238 -9.60 -0.37 -1.50
C VAL A 238 -8.34 -1.18 -1.25
N ALA A 239 -7.21 -0.50 -1.10
CA ALA A 239 -5.95 -1.05 -0.65
C ALA A 239 -5.58 -0.50 0.72
N THR A 240 -5.08 -1.35 1.62
CA THR A 240 -4.63 -0.92 2.95
C THR A 240 -3.33 -1.59 3.38
N SER A 241 -2.51 -0.91 4.17
CA SER A 241 -1.29 -1.50 4.72
C SER A 241 -1.57 -2.77 5.54
N GLY A 242 -0.74 -3.80 5.34
CA GLY A 242 -0.68 -4.95 6.24
C GLY A 242 0.52 -4.89 7.18
N GLY A 243 0.38 -5.47 8.37
CA GLY A 243 1.47 -5.73 9.30
C GLY A 243 2.16 -4.47 9.85
N SER A 244 3.49 -4.41 9.75
CA SER A 244 4.31 -3.33 10.35
C SER A 244 4.63 -2.16 9.41
N LEU A 245 4.00 -2.12 8.23
CA LEU A 245 4.16 -1.00 7.31
C LEU A 245 3.48 0.26 7.88
N PRO A 246 3.97 1.48 7.55
CA PRO A 246 3.21 2.69 7.82
C PRO A 246 1.80 2.57 7.24
N GLY A 247 0.80 2.96 8.05
CA GLY A 247 -0.61 2.87 7.68
C GLY A 247 -0.88 3.57 6.37
N TYR A 248 -1.48 2.90 5.39
CA TYR A 248 -2.06 3.56 4.22
C TYR A 248 -3.47 3.05 3.94
N VAL A 249 -4.25 3.91 3.30
CA VAL A 249 -5.56 3.60 2.72
C VAL A 249 -5.61 4.29 1.37
N TRP A 250 -5.68 3.49 0.31
CA TRP A 250 -5.91 3.97 -1.05
C TRP A 250 -7.29 3.52 -1.50
N ILE A 251 -8.06 4.46 -2.02
CA ILE A 251 -9.42 4.21 -2.52
C ILE A 251 -9.37 4.34 -4.03
N TYR A 252 -9.91 3.35 -4.72
CA TYR A 252 -9.99 3.33 -6.17
C TYR A 252 -11.44 3.46 -6.61
N ARG A 253 -11.66 4.18 -7.71
CA ARG A 253 -12.97 4.27 -8.37
C ARG A 253 -12.81 4.07 -9.87
N TRP A 254 -13.82 3.46 -10.49
CA TRP A 254 -13.86 3.37 -11.94
C TRP A 254 -14.30 4.70 -12.56
N ASN A 255 -13.54 5.20 -13.54
CA ASN A 255 -13.88 6.37 -14.33
C ASN A 255 -13.84 6.02 -15.82
N LYS A 256 -14.98 5.56 -16.34
CA LYS A 256 -15.24 5.21 -17.75
C LYS A 256 -14.41 4.03 -18.30
N ASP A 257 -13.10 4.19 -18.36
CA ASP A 257 -12.17 3.27 -19.02
C ASP A 257 -10.93 2.94 -18.17
N HIS A 258 -10.78 3.53 -17.00
CA HIS A 258 -9.67 3.27 -16.08
C HIS A 258 -10.08 3.42 -14.62
N TYR A 259 -9.28 2.87 -13.71
CA TYR A 259 -9.37 3.20 -12.29
C TYR A 259 -8.63 4.49 -11.98
N GLU A 260 -9.17 5.30 -11.09
CA GLU A 260 -8.45 6.40 -10.45
C GLU A 260 -8.22 6.07 -8.98
N LYS A 261 -7.08 6.46 -8.42
CA LYS A 261 -6.68 6.23 -7.04
C LYS A 261 -6.66 7.55 -6.25
N ALA A 262 -7.17 7.53 -5.03
CA ALA A 262 -6.95 8.58 -4.04
C ALA A 262 -6.18 8.03 -2.84
N ASP A 263 -5.15 8.77 -2.38
CA ASP A 263 -4.46 8.49 -1.12
C ASP A 263 -5.10 9.31 0.01
N VAL A 264 -5.64 8.61 1.02
CA VAL A 264 -6.33 9.25 2.15
C VAL A 264 -5.38 10.06 3.02
N ALA A 265 -4.18 9.54 3.30
CA ALA A 265 -3.22 10.24 4.15
C ALA A 265 -2.75 11.52 3.45
N GLU A 266 -2.46 11.45 2.16
CA GLU A 266 -2.10 12.62 1.36
C GLU A 266 -3.24 13.64 1.29
N SER A 267 -4.45 13.20 0.95
CA SER A 267 -5.64 14.08 0.83
C SER A 267 -6.00 14.81 2.12
N THR A 268 -5.66 14.23 3.28
CA THR A 268 -5.90 14.84 4.59
C THR A 268 -4.69 15.58 5.16
N GLY A 269 -3.54 15.56 4.47
CA GLY A 269 -2.29 16.19 4.94
C GLY A 269 -1.64 15.48 6.12
N ASN A 270 -1.85 14.17 6.22
CA ASN A 270 -1.41 13.29 7.31
C ASN A 270 -0.33 12.31 6.85
N VAL A 271 0.19 11.50 7.78
CA VAL A 271 1.33 10.60 7.53
C VAL A 271 0.97 9.12 7.61
N TYR A 272 -0.25 8.79 8.03
CA TYR A 272 -0.79 7.44 7.98
C TYR A 272 -2.30 7.47 7.74
N ALA A 273 -2.84 6.35 7.26
CA ALA A 273 -4.26 6.05 7.31
C ALA A 273 -4.47 4.56 7.61
N SER A 274 -5.55 4.22 8.31
CA SER A 274 -5.98 2.84 8.57
C SER A 274 -7.50 2.74 8.52
N ILE A 275 -7.99 1.54 8.24
CA ILE A 275 -9.42 1.23 8.31
C ILE A 275 -9.70 0.45 9.57
N ASP A 276 -10.68 0.91 10.34
CA ASP A 276 -11.20 0.23 11.51
C ASP A 276 -12.71 -0.01 11.36
N ARG A 277 -13.19 -1.13 11.91
CA ARG A 277 -14.62 -1.40 12.01
C ARG A 277 -15.04 -1.33 13.47
N LEU A 278 -15.96 -0.41 13.78
CA LEU A 278 -16.55 -0.26 15.11
C LEU A 278 -18.07 -0.37 14.99
N GLU A 279 -18.66 -1.35 15.66
CA GLU A 279 -20.12 -1.56 15.72
C GLU A 279 -20.80 -1.62 14.33
N GLY A 280 -20.14 -2.29 13.37
CA GLY A 280 -20.64 -2.42 12.00
C GLY A 280 -20.42 -1.18 11.12
N THR A 281 -19.92 -0.08 11.70
CA THR A 281 -19.54 1.12 10.97
C THR A 281 -18.07 1.06 10.59
N VAL A 282 -17.77 1.35 9.33
CA VAL A 282 -16.40 1.49 8.84
C VAL A 282 -15.91 2.92 9.08
N TRP A 283 -14.73 3.02 9.68
CA TRP A 283 -14.05 4.26 10.00
C TRP A 283 -12.68 4.27 9.33
N ILE A 284 -12.27 5.43 8.86
CA ILE A 284 -10.90 5.68 8.42
C ILE A 284 -10.24 6.55 9.47
N GLU A 285 -9.25 6.00 10.18
CA GLU A 285 -8.39 6.76 11.07
C GLU A 285 -7.19 7.28 10.25
N THR A 286 -6.92 8.57 10.31
CA THR A 286 -5.72 9.17 9.69
C THR A 286 -5.21 10.32 10.55
N GLY A 287 -3.90 10.53 10.57
CA GLY A 287 -3.34 11.55 11.45
C GLY A 287 -1.83 11.64 11.46
N LYS A 288 -1.35 12.25 12.55
CA LYS A 288 0.04 12.20 13.00
C LYS A 288 0.13 11.37 14.28
N PRO A 289 1.33 10.93 14.70
CA PRO A 289 1.48 10.24 15.97
C PRO A 289 0.84 11.05 17.12
N ASN A 290 -0.13 10.45 17.82
CA ASN A 290 -0.92 11.04 18.92
C ASN A 290 -1.96 12.10 18.53
N GLU A 291 -2.22 12.32 17.24
CA GLU A 291 -3.24 13.24 16.73
C GLU A 291 -4.12 12.52 15.68
N PRO A 292 -4.94 11.52 16.09
CA PRO A 292 -5.81 10.80 15.17
C PRO A 292 -7.06 11.61 14.84
N HIS A 293 -7.44 11.57 13.56
CA HIS A 293 -8.70 12.08 13.04
C HIS A 293 -9.50 10.93 12.44
N TYR A 294 -10.82 11.00 12.54
CA TYR A 294 -11.72 9.92 12.17
C TYR A 294 -12.67 10.35 11.08
N TYR A 295 -12.73 9.57 10.02
CA TYR A 295 -13.52 9.88 8.84
C TYR A 295 -14.43 8.72 8.45
N GLN A 296 -15.51 9.06 7.77
CA GLN A 296 -16.23 8.13 6.92
C GLN A 296 -16.04 8.55 5.47
N TYR A 297 -15.82 7.58 4.61
CA TYR A 297 -15.83 7.80 3.17
C TYR A 297 -17.28 7.86 2.68
N ARG A 298 -17.55 8.77 1.74
CA ARG A 298 -18.87 9.00 1.11
C ARG A 298 -18.63 9.47 -0.31
N ASP A 299 -18.75 8.58 -1.29
CA ASP A 299 -18.73 8.89 -2.74
C ASP A 299 -17.68 9.95 -3.13
N GLY A 300 -16.40 9.59 -3.01
CA GLY A 300 -15.28 10.45 -3.37
C GLY A 300 -14.92 11.53 -2.34
N LYS A 301 -15.49 11.51 -1.14
CA LYS A 301 -15.19 12.47 -0.06
C LYS A 301 -14.97 11.79 1.27
N LEU A 302 -14.23 12.46 2.15
CA LEU A 302 -14.10 12.11 3.55
C LEU A 302 -14.89 13.08 4.42
N VAL A 303 -15.70 12.54 5.32
CA VAL A 303 -16.48 13.30 6.29
C VAL A 303 -15.86 13.08 7.67
N GLU A 304 -15.34 14.15 8.28
CA GLU A 304 -14.68 14.12 9.59
C GLU A 304 -15.69 14.09 10.73
N PHE A 305 -15.42 13.25 11.72
CA PHE A 305 -16.18 13.14 12.96
C PHE A 305 -15.25 13.25 14.17
N SER A 306 -15.86 13.59 15.31
CA SER A 306 -15.19 13.40 16.60
C SER A 306 -14.88 11.92 16.84
N LYS A 307 -13.82 11.66 17.64
CA LYS A 307 -13.37 10.30 17.96
C LYS A 307 -14.56 9.38 18.30
N PRO A 308 -14.71 8.23 17.61
CA PRO A 308 -15.72 7.26 17.96
C PRO A 308 -15.46 6.77 19.39
N THR A 309 -16.42 6.98 20.29
CA THR A 309 -16.41 6.37 21.63
C THR A 309 -17.20 5.08 21.55
N ALA A 310 -16.61 3.97 22.00
CA ALA A 310 -17.41 2.81 22.38
C ALA A 310 -18.37 3.24 23.52
N PRO A 311 -19.61 2.73 23.54
CA PRO A 311 -20.61 3.08 24.54
C PRO A 311 -20.20 2.75 25.98
#